data_AF-B0MI20-F1
#
_entry.id   AF-B0MI20-F1
#
_cell.length_a   1.000
_cell.length_b   1.000
_cell.length_c   1.000
_cell.angle_alpha   90.00
_cell.angle_beta   90.00
_cell.angle_gamma   90.00
#
_symmetry.space_group_name_H-M   'P 1'
#
loop_
_entity.id
_entity.type
_entity.pdbx_description
1 polymer ?
#
loop_
_entity_poly.entity_id
_entity_poly.type
_entity_poly.pdbx_seq_one_letter_code
_entity_poly.pdbx_strand_id
1 'polypeptide(L)'
;MWEVFIIYIYIIILKRDIYIKILGFYIIKDEFFHDMNDPYLKGNKLESRPQYYCFRDTSHEIYWMIPMSSKIKKYENLIDQRISDGRPCDILHIAKLDTGSESVFLIQDMFPVTEKYIKRPYTISGNHLKLTS
;
A
#
# COMPACT_ATOMS: atom_id res chain seq x y z
N MET A 1 33.78 -10.01 -20.15
CA MET A 1 33.76 -8.94 -19.12
C MET A 1 32.46 -8.14 -19.19
N TRP A 2 32.06 -7.63 -20.36
CA TRP A 2 30.79 -6.90 -20.56
C TRP A 2 29.52 -7.74 -20.39
N GLU A 3 29.52 -9.01 -20.84
CA GLU A 3 28.34 -9.88 -20.69
C GLU A 3 27.99 -10.18 -19.22
N VAL A 4 29.00 -10.35 -18.37
CA VAL A 4 28.81 -10.57 -16.93
C VAL A 4 28.19 -9.34 -16.26
N PHE A 5 28.58 -8.13 -16.71
CA PHE A 5 28.04 -6.87 -16.22
C PHE A 5 26.59 -6.66 -16.66
N ILE A 6 26.25 -7.00 -17.91
CA ILE A 6 24.87 -6.94 -18.42
C ILE A 6 23.98 -7.93 -17.67
N ILE A 7 24.44 -9.17 -17.46
CA ILE A 7 23.71 -10.19 -16.68
C ILE A 7 23.52 -9.71 -15.25
N TYR A 8 24.53 -9.10 -14.63
CA TYR A 8 24.44 -8.56 -13.28
C TYR A 8 23.43 -7.41 -13.17
N ILE A 9 23.44 -6.46 -14.12
CA ILE A 9 22.43 -5.40 -14.21
C ILE A 9 21.03 -5.99 -14.40
N TYR A 10 20.88 -6.96 -15.29
CA TYR A 10 19.60 -7.62 -15.54
C TYR A 10 19.09 -8.37 -14.31
N ILE A 11 19.96 -9.04 -13.56
CA ILE A 11 19.63 -9.68 -12.28
C ILE A 11 19.21 -8.63 -11.23
N ILE A 12 19.86 -7.47 -11.17
CA ILE A 12 19.47 -6.38 -10.25
C ILE A 12 18.08 -5.84 -10.62
N ILE A 13 17.84 -5.59 -11.91
CA ILE A 13 16.55 -5.10 -12.41
C ILE A 13 15.45 -6.13 -12.13
N LEU A 14 15.67 -7.39 -12.47
CA LEU A 14 14.73 -8.47 -12.18
C LEU A 14 14.49 -8.63 -10.68
N LYS A 15 15.53 -8.51 -9.84
CA LYS A 15 15.37 -8.54 -8.38
C LYS A 15 14.52 -7.39 -7.88
N ARG A 16 14.66 -6.16 -8.40
CA ARG A 16 13.81 -5.01 -8.04
C ARG A 16 12.33 -5.29 -8.37
N ASP A 17 12.03 -5.81 -9.55
CA ASP A 17 10.66 -6.16 -9.94
C ASP A 17 10.08 -7.35 -9.13
N ILE A 18 10.91 -8.20 -8.53
CA ILE A 18 10.47 -9.33 -7.69
C ILE A 18 10.00 -8.87 -6.28
N TYR A 19 10.48 -7.72 -5.77
CA TYR A 19 10.20 -7.30 -4.40
C TYR A 19 8.77 -6.77 -4.19
N ILE A 20 8.21 -6.09 -5.20
CA ILE A 20 6.87 -5.51 -5.12
C ILE A 20 5.89 -6.35 -5.93
N LYS A 21 5.06 -7.10 -5.20
CA LYS A 21 4.07 -8.01 -5.76
C LYS A 21 2.75 -7.26 -5.88
N ILE A 22 2.10 -7.41 -7.03
CA ILE A 22 0.74 -6.93 -7.27
C ILE A 22 -0.18 -7.46 -6.16
N LEU A 23 -1.10 -6.62 -5.70
CA LEU A 23 -2.03 -6.88 -4.60
C LEU A 23 -1.36 -7.06 -3.22
N GLY A 24 -0.07 -6.76 -3.09
CA GLY A 24 0.69 -6.93 -1.86
C GLY A 24 0.53 -5.78 -0.86
N PHE A 25 0.64 -6.11 0.43
CA PHE A 25 0.72 -5.12 1.50
C PHE A 25 2.16 -4.89 1.94
N TYR A 26 2.49 -3.66 2.31
CA TYR A 26 3.84 -3.20 2.62
C TYR A 26 3.87 -2.30 3.85
N ILE A 27 5.04 -2.26 4.48
CA ILE A 27 5.40 -1.24 5.48
C ILE A 27 6.24 -0.17 4.80
N ILE A 28 5.85 1.08 4.99
CA ILE A 28 6.60 2.25 4.52
C ILE A 28 7.41 2.80 5.68
N LYS A 29 8.64 3.25 5.40
CA LYS A 29 9.54 3.84 6.40
C LYS A 29 8.92 5.10 7.00
N ASP A 30 9.11 5.33 8.29
CA ASP A 30 8.71 6.60 8.92
C ASP A 30 9.46 7.81 8.31
N GLU A 31 10.66 7.58 7.76
CA GLU A 31 11.44 8.53 6.97
C GLU A 31 10.61 9.20 5.88
N PHE A 32 9.75 8.47 5.17
CA PHE A 32 8.87 9.05 4.15
C PHE A 32 7.93 10.11 4.75
N PHE A 33 7.30 9.79 5.88
CA PHE A 33 6.34 10.68 6.53
C PHE A 33 7.02 11.90 7.16
N HIS A 34 8.27 11.72 7.61
CA HIS A 34 9.09 12.82 8.10
C HIS A 34 9.52 13.75 6.95
N ASP A 35 10.03 13.19 5.85
CA ASP A 35 10.52 13.94 4.69
C ASP A 35 9.39 14.72 4.00
N MET A 36 8.21 14.11 3.85
CA MET A 36 7.06 14.78 3.23
C MET A 36 6.43 15.82 4.17
N ASN A 37 6.49 15.59 5.49
CA ASN A 37 5.92 16.45 6.54
C ASN A 37 4.49 16.95 6.23
N ASP A 38 3.68 16.10 5.60
CA ASP A 38 2.33 16.43 5.19
C ASP A 38 1.34 16.02 6.30
N PRO A 39 0.62 16.97 6.93
CA PRO A 39 -0.30 16.68 8.02
C PRO A 39 -1.56 15.92 7.58
N TYR A 40 -1.84 15.86 6.28
CA TYR A 40 -3.00 15.15 5.73
C TYR A 40 -2.70 13.68 5.41
N LEU A 41 -1.42 13.28 5.36
CA LEU A 41 -1.05 11.88 5.22
C LEU A 41 -1.54 11.05 6.40
N LYS A 42 -2.04 9.85 6.11
CA LYS A 42 -2.55 8.97 7.16
C LYS A 42 -1.40 8.44 8.01
N GLY A 43 -1.28 8.96 9.24
CA GLY A 43 -0.16 8.66 10.12
C GLY A 43 0.23 7.18 10.21
N ASN A 44 1.54 6.90 10.06
CA ASN A 44 2.13 5.57 9.81
C ASN A 44 2.21 4.64 11.03
N LYS A 45 1.97 5.19 12.23
CA LYS A 45 1.92 4.43 13.50
C LYS A 45 3.22 3.67 13.79
N LEU A 46 4.37 4.36 13.75
CA LEU A 46 5.68 3.74 14.00
C LEU A 46 5.90 2.53 13.09
N GLU A 47 5.68 2.72 11.79
CA GLU A 47 5.83 1.69 10.76
C GLU A 47 4.99 0.42 10.99
N SER A 48 3.82 0.54 11.61
CA SER A 48 2.89 -0.58 11.83
C SER A 48 1.67 -0.56 10.92
N ARG A 49 1.41 0.55 10.21
CA ARG A 49 0.29 0.65 9.28
C ARG A 49 0.57 -0.14 8.00
N PRO A 50 -0.25 -1.14 7.64
CA PRO A 50 -0.16 -1.76 6.32
C PRO A 50 -0.58 -0.75 5.24
N GLN A 51 0.18 -0.73 4.16
CA GLN A 51 -0.10 0.07 2.96
C GLN A 51 -0.30 -0.89 1.79
N TYR A 52 -1.47 -0.85 1.17
CA TYR A 52 -1.78 -1.70 0.02
C TYR A 52 -1.18 -1.11 -1.25
N TYR A 53 -0.47 -1.93 -2.02
CA TYR A 53 0.03 -1.55 -3.34
C TYR A 53 -1.10 -1.59 -4.38
N CYS A 54 -1.42 -0.41 -4.95
CA CYS A 54 -2.51 -0.25 -5.91
C CYS A 54 -2.02 -0.46 -7.35
N PHE A 55 -1.16 0.43 -7.85
CA PHE A 55 -0.56 0.34 -9.18
C PHE A 55 0.77 1.10 -9.23
N ARG A 56 1.58 0.80 -10.25
CA ARG A 56 2.85 1.47 -10.55
C ARG A 56 2.67 2.40 -11.74
N ASP A 57 3.08 3.65 -11.62
CA ASP A 57 3.38 4.49 -12.76
C ASP A 57 4.78 4.12 -13.28
N THR A 58 4.80 3.44 -14.42
CA THR A 58 6.03 2.94 -15.04
C THR A 58 6.91 4.06 -15.59
N SER A 59 6.36 5.25 -15.85
CA SER A 59 7.10 6.38 -16.41
C SER A 59 8.04 7.02 -15.38
N HIS A 60 7.69 6.92 -14.09
CA HIS A 60 8.36 7.63 -12.99
C HIS A 60 8.84 6.72 -11.85
N GLU A 61 8.69 5.40 -11.97
CA GLU A 61 8.97 4.43 -10.91
C GLU A 61 8.24 4.73 -9.58
N ILE A 62 7.01 5.23 -9.69
CA ILE A 62 6.17 5.58 -8.55
C ILE A 62 5.18 4.45 -8.26
N TYR A 63 5.05 4.09 -7.00
CA TYR A 63 4.07 3.14 -6.49
C TYR A 63 2.98 3.89 -5.76
N TRP A 64 1.72 3.70 -6.18
CA TRP A 64 0.57 4.26 -5.49
C TRP A 64 0.12 3.32 -4.38
N MET A 65 0.08 3.86 -3.17
CA MET A 65 -0.24 3.10 -1.97
C MET A 65 -1.54 3.59 -1.34
N ILE A 66 -2.33 2.66 -0.81
CA ILE A 66 -3.58 2.93 -0.11
C ILE A 66 -3.41 2.57 1.37
N PRO A 67 -3.59 3.51 2.31
CA PRO A 67 -3.48 3.21 3.72
C PRO A 67 -4.65 2.37 4.23
N MET A 68 -4.33 1.36 5.03
CA MET A 68 -5.30 0.46 5.62
C MET A 68 -5.73 0.93 7.01
N SER A 69 -6.97 0.64 7.39
CA SER A 69 -7.50 0.91 8.73
C SER A 69 -8.36 -0.24 9.25
N SER A 70 -8.23 -0.54 10.55
CA SER A 70 -9.08 -1.51 11.26
C SER A 70 -10.35 -0.91 11.88
N LYS A 71 -10.55 0.42 11.76
CA LYS A 71 -11.71 1.12 12.33
C LYS A 71 -13.00 0.90 11.51
N ILE A 72 -13.46 -0.33 11.37
CA ILE A 72 -14.60 -0.73 10.54
C ILE A 72 -15.83 0.14 10.80
N LYS A 73 -16.36 0.13 12.03
CA LYS A 73 -17.60 0.84 12.36
C LYS A 73 -17.58 2.35 12.03
N LYS A 74 -16.42 2.99 12.18
CA LYS A 74 -16.26 4.41 11.85
C LYS A 74 -16.51 4.65 10.36
N TYR A 75 -15.89 3.83 9.51
CA TYR A 75 -15.94 4.03 8.06
C TYR A 75 -17.19 3.44 7.43
N GLU A 76 -17.78 2.38 8.00
CA GLU A 76 -19.14 1.93 7.65
C GLU A 76 -20.13 3.08 7.76
N ASN A 77 -20.18 3.77 8.91
CA ASN A 77 -21.09 4.89 9.11
C ASN A 77 -20.89 6.01 8.05
N LEU A 78 -19.65 6.24 7.60
CA LEU A 78 -19.35 7.24 6.57
C LEU A 78 -19.76 6.77 5.17
N ILE A 79 -19.61 5.49 4.87
CA ILE A 79 -20.11 4.87 3.63
C ILE A 79 -21.63 4.95 3.62
N ASP A 80 -22.30 4.52 4.70
CA ASP A 80 -23.75 4.54 4.84
C ASP A 80 -24.31 5.95 4.68
N GLN A 81 -23.66 6.96 5.28
CA GLN A 81 -24.06 8.36 5.14
C GLN A 81 -23.99 8.83 3.68
N ARG A 82 -22.94 8.47 2.93
CA ARG A 82 -22.83 8.86 1.50
C ARG A 82 -23.91 8.19 0.66
N ILE A 83 -24.19 6.92 0.92
CA ILE A 83 -25.23 6.16 0.23
C ILE A 83 -26.61 6.75 0.55
N SER A 84 -26.89 7.11 1.82
CA SER A 84 -28.15 7.74 2.20
C SER A 84 -28.34 9.12 1.57
N ASP A 85 -27.24 9.84 1.33
CA ASP A 85 -27.24 11.12 0.60
C ASP A 85 -27.39 10.95 -0.93
N GLY A 86 -27.58 9.71 -1.41
CA GLY A 86 -27.73 9.40 -2.84
C GLY A 86 -26.42 9.47 -3.63
N ARG A 87 -25.26 9.36 -2.97
CA ARG A 87 -23.94 9.46 -3.59
C ARG A 87 -23.22 8.10 -3.57
N PRO A 88 -22.56 7.70 -4.67
CA PRO A 88 -21.67 6.54 -4.62
C PRO A 88 -20.48 6.79 -3.68
N CYS A 89 -19.86 5.70 -3.20
CA CYS A 89 -18.71 5.76 -2.32
C CYS A 89 -17.50 5.07 -2.96
N ASP A 90 -16.69 5.86 -3.66
CA ASP A 90 -15.45 5.40 -4.32
C ASP A 90 -14.20 5.76 -3.51
N ILE A 91 -14.39 6.42 -2.37
CA ILE A 91 -13.31 6.93 -1.50
C ILE A 91 -12.90 5.98 -0.38
N LEU A 92 -13.74 4.98 -0.09
CA LEU A 92 -13.55 4.00 0.98
C LEU A 92 -14.03 2.65 0.48
N HIS A 93 -13.29 1.60 0.80
CA HIS A 93 -13.71 0.24 0.49
C HIS A 93 -13.45 -0.66 1.69
N ILE A 94 -14.45 -1.44 2.10
CA ILE A 94 -14.31 -2.43 3.18
C ILE A 94 -14.25 -3.80 2.51
N ALA A 95 -13.21 -4.57 2.83
CA ALA A 95 -13.08 -5.94 2.34
C ALA A 95 -12.53 -6.85 3.44
N LYS A 96 -12.85 -8.13 3.30
CA LYS A 96 -12.31 -9.20 4.13
C LYS A 96 -10.95 -9.61 3.56
N LEU A 97 -9.93 -9.59 4.39
CA LEU A 97 -8.59 -10.04 4.02
C LEU A 97 -8.49 -11.57 4.13
N ASP A 98 -7.47 -12.16 3.50
CA ASP A 98 -7.18 -13.60 3.55
C ASP A 98 -7.06 -14.17 4.98
N THR A 99 -6.78 -13.31 5.96
CA THR A 99 -6.74 -13.64 7.38
C THR A 99 -8.11 -13.78 8.05
N GLY A 100 -9.18 -13.55 7.30
CA GLY A 100 -10.56 -13.55 7.79
C GLY A 100 -10.99 -12.25 8.48
N SER A 101 -10.07 -11.31 8.69
CA SER A 101 -10.36 -10.00 9.29
C SER A 101 -10.81 -8.99 8.24
N GLU A 102 -11.78 -8.16 8.58
CA GLU A 102 -12.16 -7.01 7.76
C GLU A 102 -11.17 -5.86 7.89
N SER A 103 -10.98 -5.12 6.80
CA SER A 103 -10.16 -3.91 6.77
C SER A 103 -10.74 -2.87 5.85
N VAL A 104 -10.42 -1.61 6.12
CA VAL A 104 -10.82 -0.46 5.30
C VAL A 104 -9.65 0.03 4.47
N PHE A 105 -9.84 0.07 3.17
CA PHE A 105 -9.00 0.74 2.19
C PHE A 105 -9.39 2.22 2.15
N LEU A 106 -8.48 3.09 2.57
CA LEU A 106 -8.71 4.54 2.59
C LEU A 106 -8.28 5.15 1.24
N ILE A 107 -9.07 4.90 0.19
CA ILE A 107 -8.73 5.27 -1.20
C ILE A 107 -8.54 6.80 -1.33
N GLN A 108 -9.35 7.60 -0.65
CA GLN A 108 -9.17 9.06 -0.57
C GLN A 108 -7.81 9.51 0.00
N ASP A 109 -7.16 8.68 0.81
CA ASP A 109 -5.90 8.99 1.48
C ASP A 109 -4.72 8.32 0.74
N MET A 110 -4.89 7.92 -0.54
CA MET A 110 -3.84 7.29 -1.33
C MET A 110 -2.68 8.25 -1.59
N PHE A 111 -1.46 7.72 -1.64
CA PHE A 111 -0.25 8.53 -1.83
C PHE A 111 0.81 7.83 -2.69
N PRO A 112 1.63 8.59 -3.42
CA PRO A 112 2.74 8.06 -4.20
C PRO A 112 3.98 7.83 -3.32
N VAL A 113 4.74 6.79 -3.63
CA VAL A 113 6.02 6.48 -2.97
C VAL A 113 6.99 5.86 -3.96
N THR A 114 8.27 6.10 -3.77
CA THR A 114 9.37 5.43 -4.49
C THR A 114 9.89 4.24 -3.70
N GLU A 115 10.50 3.26 -4.39
CA GLU A 115 10.98 2.02 -3.78
C GLU A 115 11.89 2.24 -2.55
N LYS A 116 12.71 3.31 -2.54
CA LYS A 116 13.61 3.63 -1.43
C LYS A 116 12.90 3.81 -0.07
N TYR A 117 11.62 4.18 -0.07
CA TYR A 117 10.82 4.36 1.14
C TYR A 117 10.03 3.11 1.55
N ILE A 118 10.00 2.07 0.71
CA ILE A 118 9.38 0.79 1.06
C ILE A 118 10.34 0.02 1.96
N LYS A 119 9.91 -0.25 3.20
CA LYS A 119 10.76 -0.92 4.21
C LYS A 119 10.81 -2.42 3.98
N ARG A 120 9.63 -3.05 3.88
CA ARG A 120 9.47 -4.50 3.76
C ARG A 120 8.02 -4.89 3.41
N PRO A 121 7.78 -6.13 2.95
CA PRO A 121 6.45 -6.72 2.93
C PRO A 121 5.79 -6.70 4.32
N TYR A 122 4.48 -6.46 4.34
CA TYR A 122 3.66 -6.66 5.53
C TYR A 122 3.35 -8.15 5.68
N THR A 123 3.59 -8.71 6.86
CA THR A 123 3.54 -10.16 7.08
C THR A 123 2.62 -10.52 8.23
N ILE A 124 1.84 -11.59 8.06
CA ILE A 124 1.08 -12.23 9.14
C ILE A 124 1.55 -13.67 9.24
N SER A 125 1.97 -14.08 10.44
CA SER A 125 2.58 -15.40 10.68
C SER A 125 3.74 -15.71 9.74
N GLY A 126 4.56 -14.70 9.41
CA GLY A 126 5.71 -14.82 8.50
C GLY A 126 5.37 -14.79 7.00
N ASN A 127 4.10 -14.87 6.63
CA ASN A 127 3.67 -14.86 5.22
C ASN A 127 3.36 -13.43 4.75
N HIS A 128 3.84 -13.06 3.56
CA HIS A 128 3.50 -11.78 2.92
C HIS A 128 2.00 -11.73 2.65
N LEU A 129 1.31 -10.78 3.29
CA LEU A 129 -0.09 -10.55 3.06
C LEU A 129 -0.32 -10.00 1.66
N LYS A 130 -1.29 -10.56 0.97
CA LYS A 130 -1.81 -10.09 -0.31
C LYS A 130 -3.33 -10.07 -0.26
N LEU A 131 -3.94 -9.33 -1.17
CA LEU A 131 -5.37 -9.43 -1.42
C LEU A 131 -5.57 -10.54 -2.47
N THR A 132 -6.04 -11.72 -2.08
CA THR A 132 -6.22 -12.85 -3.02
C THR A 132 -7.69 -13.21 -3.29
N SER A 133 -8.63 -12.59 -2.57
CA SER A 133 -10.08 -12.75 -2.75
C SER A 133 -10.81 -11.42 -2.67
#